data_AF-A0A6P5RR68-F1
#
_entry.id   AF-A0A6P5RR68-F1
#
_cell.length_a   1.000
_cell.length_b   1.000
_cell.length_c   1.000
_cell.angle_alpha   90.00
_cell.angle_beta   90.00
_cell.angle_gamma   90.00
#
_symmetry.space_group_name_H-M   'P 1'
#
loop_
_entity.id
_entity.type
_entity.pdbx_description
1 polymer ?
#
loop_
_entity_poly.entity_id
_entity_poly.type
_entity_poly.pdbx_seq_one_letter_code
_entity_poly.pdbx_strand_id
1 'polypeptide(L)'
;MSEHRPDVCTLTSILSICASISALRDGKQVHGYILKFGFSPQMCLCNTLITVYAKCGVIDWSVRVFNAMPQKDTVSWNSLISAYAQHGQGNEAVRCFEAMQDSAAVKPDQATFTAVLSACSHSGLVVDGTRIFNSMINDYGFMPQVDHFSCIVDLLGRAGYLDEAETVINSKHIKAHPNIWWTLISSCAAHGNLRLGRTVAGFLLETEQNNPTVYVLLASIYAAAGQWEEAANVRELMNRTGVVKTRGCSWIES
;
A
#
# COMPACT_ATOMS: atom_id res chain seq x y z
N MET A 1 -44.53 -14.90 14.49
CA MET A 1 -43.09 -14.63 14.73
C MET A 1 -42.66 -13.64 13.66
N SER A 2 -42.23 -12.44 14.02
CA SER A 2 -41.69 -11.50 13.03
C SER A 2 -40.37 -12.07 12.50
N GLU A 3 -40.36 -12.51 11.25
CA GLU A 3 -39.12 -12.81 10.53
C GLU A 3 -38.29 -11.52 10.47
N HIS A 4 -37.23 -11.46 11.28
CA HIS A 4 -36.28 -10.36 11.21
C HIS A 4 -35.42 -10.57 9.97
N ARG A 5 -35.85 -9.95 8.87
CA ARG A 5 -35.12 -9.97 7.61
C ARG A 5 -33.80 -9.21 7.79
N PRO A 6 -32.66 -9.77 7.35
CA PRO A 6 -31.39 -9.05 7.33
C PRO A 6 -31.53 -7.70 6.63
N ASP A 7 -31.07 -6.65 7.29
CA ASP A 7 -30.99 -5.29 6.76
C ASP A 7 -29.62 -5.04 6.10
N VAL A 8 -29.43 -3.83 5.57
CA VAL A 8 -28.18 -3.43 4.90
C VAL A 8 -26.98 -3.57 5.85
N CYS A 9 -27.11 -3.16 7.12
CA CYS A 9 -26.04 -3.24 8.11
C CYS A 9 -25.62 -4.70 8.37
N THR A 10 -26.59 -5.59 8.52
CA THR A 10 -26.36 -7.03 8.72
C THR A 10 -25.64 -7.62 7.51
N LEU A 11 -26.12 -7.33 6.30
CA LEU A 11 -25.53 -7.83 5.06
C LEU A 11 -24.11 -7.31 4.83
N THR A 12 -23.85 -6.01 5.04
CA THR A 12 -22.50 -5.42 4.96
C THR A 12 -21.54 -6.06 5.97
N SER A 13 -22.01 -6.34 7.19
CA SER A 13 -21.19 -6.98 8.23
C SER A 13 -20.81 -8.41 7.84
N ILE A 14 -21.78 -9.20 7.36
CA ILE A 14 -21.53 -10.57 6.88
C ILE A 14 -20.56 -10.54 5.69
N LEU A 15 -20.79 -9.66 4.71
CA LEU A 15 -19.88 -9.51 3.58
C LEU A 15 -18.47 -9.13 4.01
N SER A 16 -18.31 -8.21 4.97
CA SER A 16 -17.00 -7.82 5.50
C SER A 16 -16.27 -9.00 6.15
N ILE A 17 -16.99 -9.87 6.87
CA ILE A 17 -16.44 -11.13 7.38
C ILE A 17 -16.03 -12.03 6.21
N CYS A 18 -16.89 -12.25 5.22
CA CYS A 18 -16.52 -13.04 4.04
C CYS A 18 -15.26 -12.52 3.35
N ALA A 19 -15.08 -11.19 3.30
CA ALA A 19 -13.88 -10.56 2.76
C ALA A 19 -12.63 -10.85 3.61
N SER A 20 -12.72 -10.84 4.94
CA SER A 20 -11.57 -11.04 5.83
C SER A 20 -11.09 -12.49 5.86
N ILE A 21 -12.00 -13.46 5.70
CA ILE A 21 -11.66 -14.90 5.66
C ILE A 21 -11.65 -15.48 4.24
N SER A 22 -11.73 -14.65 3.21
CA SER A 22 -11.75 -15.05 1.79
C SER A 22 -12.83 -16.11 1.45
N ALA A 23 -13.99 -16.03 2.12
CA ALA A 23 -15.09 -16.98 1.97
C ALA A 23 -15.95 -16.67 0.73
N LEU A 24 -15.42 -16.97 -0.46
CA LEU A 24 -16.07 -16.66 -1.74
C LEU A 24 -17.46 -17.27 -1.89
N ARG A 25 -17.65 -18.51 -1.41
CA ARG A 25 -18.93 -19.21 -1.53
C ARG A 25 -20.02 -18.48 -0.75
N ASP A 26 -19.74 -18.13 0.49
CA ASP A 26 -20.69 -17.44 1.36
C ASP A 26 -20.95 -16.01 0.86
N GLY A 27 -19.91 -15.30 0.41
CA GLY A 27 -20.05 -13.99 -0.25
C GLY A 27 -20.97 -14.03 -1.47
N LYS A 28 -20.88 -15.08 -2.30
CA LYS A 28 -21.80 -15.28 -3.45
C LYS A 28 -23.24 -15.57 -3.01
N GLN A 29 -23.44 -16.32 -1.92
CA GLN A 29 -24.79 -16.55 -1.38
C GLN A 29 -25.42 -15.24 -0.89
N VAL A 30 -24.65 -14.41 -0.19
CA VAL A 30 -25.12 -13.09 0.27
C VAL A 30 -25.37 -12.16 -0.91
N HIS A 31 -24.52 -12.17 -1.95
CA HIS A 31 -24.78 -11.41 -3.17
C HIS A 31 -26.06 -11.88 -3.87
N GLY A 32 -26.29 -13.19 -3.97
CA GLY A 32 -27.54 -13.74 -4.49
C GLY A 32 -28.76 -13.32 -3.67
N TYR A 33 -28.63 -13.25 -2.35
CA TYR A 33 -29.66 -12.69 -1.46
C TYR A 33 -29.93 -11.22 -1.78
N ILE A 34 -28.89 -10.38 -1.88
CA ILE A 34 -28.99 -8.95 -2.23
C ILE A 34 -29.77 -8.74 -3.53
N LEU A 35 -29.46 -9.54 -4.57
CA LEU A 35 -30.14 -9.48 -5.86
C LEU A 35 -31.61 -9.92 -5.76
N LYS A 36 -31.86 -11.09 -5.16
CA LYS A 36 -33.22 -11.66 -5.01
C LYS A 36 -34.18 -10.72 -4.29
N PHE A 37 -33.65 -9.97 -3.34
CA PHE A 37 -34.43 -9.16 -2.41
C PHE A 37 -34.40 -7.66 -2.72
N GLY A 38 -33.82 -7.26 -3.86
CA GLY A 38 -33.88 -5.90 -4.37
C GLY A 38 -32.95 -4.89 -3.68
N PHE A 39 -31.91 -5.36 -2.98
CA PHE A 39 -30.94 -4.49 -2.32
C PHE A 39 -29.83 -3.98 -3.26
N SER A 40 -29.78 -4.46 -4.51
CA SER A 40 -28.76 -4.08 -5.50
C SER A 40 -28.56 -2.57 -5.74
N PRO A 41 -29.57 -1.68 -5.59
CA PRO A 41 -29.33 -0.23 -5.73
C PRO A 41 -28.52 0.39 -4.58
N GLN A 42 -28.29 -0.34 -3.48
CA GLN A 42 -27.61 0.18 -2.30
C GLN A 42 -26.09 0.21 -2.52
N MET A 43 -25.54 1.41 -2.74
CA MET A 43 -24.12 1.62 -3.04
C MET A 43 -23.18 1.03 -1.99
N CYS A 44 -23.54 1.13 -0.70
CA CYS A 44 -22.77 0.53 0.40
C CYS A 44 -22.53 -0.97 0.16
N LEU A 45 -23.58 -1.72 -0.19
CA LEU A 45 -23.48 -3.16 -0.44
C LEU A 45 -22.66 -3.46 -1.70
N CYS A 46 -22.83 -2.68 -2.76
CA CYS A 46 -22.01 -2.83 -3.97
C CYS A 46 -20.53 -2.58 -3.70
N ASN A 47 -20.19 -1.53 -2.95
CA ASN A 47 -18.81 -1.20 -2.55
C ASN A 47 -18.20 -2.33 -1.71
N THR A 48 -18.97 -2.90 -0.77
CA THR A 48 -18.51 -4.07 0.00
C THR A 48 -18.34 -5.31 -0.89
N LEU A 49 -19.25 -5.56 -1.83
CA LEU A 49 -19.15 -6.68 -2.78
C LEU A 49 -17.91 -6.57 -3.69
N ILE A 50 -17.58 -5.38 -4.19
CA ILE A 50 -16.34 -5.11 -4.93
C ILE A 50 -15.13 -5.57 -4.10
N THR A 51 -15.10 -5.19 -2.81
CA THR A 51 -14.04 -5.56 -1.87
C THR A 51 -14.00 -7.06 -1.58
N VAL A 52 -15.16 -7.70 -1.37
CA VAL A 52 -15.24 -9.15 -1.13
C VAL A 52 -14.66 -9.92 -2.30
N TYR A 53 -15.08 -9.60 -3.53
CA TYR A 53 -14.60 -10.30 -4.71
C TYR A 53 -13.11 -10.07 -4.95
N ALA A 54 -12.60 -8.87 -4.69
CA ALA A 54 -11.17 -8.57 -4.78
C ALA A 54 -10.37 -9.43 -3.78
N LYS A 55 -10.77 -9.43 -2.49
CA LYS A 55 -10.09 -10.22 -1.45
C LYS A 55 -10.21 -11.73 -1.64
N CYS A 56 -11.27 -12.19 -2.29
CA CYS A 56 -11.43 -13.60 -2.67
C CYS A 56 -10.69 -14.01 -3.94
N GLY A 57 -9.84 -13.13 -4.50
CA GLY A 57 -9.02 -13.47 -5.67
C GLY A 57 -9.77 -13.47 -7.01
N VAL A 58 -10.96 -12.87 -7.09
CA VAL A 58 -11.82 -12.90 -8.30
C VAL A 58 -12.19 -11.50 -8.78
N ILE A 59 -11.19 -10.73 -9.20
CA ILE A 59 -11.34 -9.32 -9.59
C ILE A 59 -12.37 -9.08 -10.70
N ASP A 60 -12.56 -10.02 -11.63
CA ASP A 60 -13.58 -9.92 -12.69
C ASP A 60 -14.98 -9.69 -12.11
N TRP A 61 -15.28 -10.27 -10.94
CA TRP A 61 -16.55 -10.06 -10.27
C TRP A 61 -16.63 -8.68 -9.62
N SER A 62 -15.53 -8.14 -9.11
CA SER A 62 -15.44 -6.75 -8.64
C SER A 62 -15.76 -5.77 -9.77
N VAL A 63 -15.15 -5.98 -10.95
CA VAL A 63 -15.39 -5.16 -12.15
C VAL A 63 -16.85 -5.26 -12.60
N ARG A 64 -17.44 -6.47 -12.62
CA ARG A 64 -18.86 -6.67 -12.98
C ARG A 64 -19.81 -5.96 -12.03
N VAL A 65 -19.57 -6.03 -10.72
CA VAL A 65 -20.38 -5.32 -9.72
C VAL A 65 -20.29 -3.83 -9.97
N PHE A 66 -19.08 -3.28 -10.09
CA PHE A 66 -18.87 -1.85 -10.35
C PHE A 66 -19.57 -1.38 -11.63
N ASN A 67 -19.43 -2.10 -12.74
CA ASN A 67 -20.06 -1.74 -14.00
C ASN A 67 -21.59 -1.79 -13.95
N ALA A 68 -22.16 -2.69 -13.15
CA ALA A 68 -23.60 -2.79 -12.95
C ALA A 68 -24.18 -1.70 -12.04
N MET A 69 -23.35 -0.93 -11.32
CA MET A 69 -23.83 0.14 -10.43
C MET A 69 -24.38 1.33 -11.24
N PRO A 70 -25.64 1.76 -10.99
CA PRO A 70 -26.24 2.90 -11.70
C PRO A 70 -25.62 4.24 -11.28
N GLN A 71 -25.17 4.35 -10.03
CA GLN A 71 -24.44 5.49 -9.49
C GLN A 71 -23.19 4.98 -8.77
N LYS A 72 -22.11 5.75 -8.87
CA LYS A 72 -20.80 5.44 -8.28
C LYS A 72 -20.35 6.65 -7.49
N ASP A 73 -19.94 6.44 -6.25
CA ASP A 73 -19.33 7.48 -5.42
C ASP A 73 -17.81 7.28 -5.35
N THR A 74 -17.13 8.19 -4.66
CA THR A 74 -15.70 8.09 -4.40
C THR A 74 -15.32 6.74 -3.79
N VAL A 75 -16.16 6.16 -2.93
CA VAL A 75 -15.92 4.85 -2.32
C VAL A 75 -16.00 3.72 -3.35
N SER A 76 -16.93 3.77 -4.31
CA SER A 76 -17.01 2.80 -5.43
C SER A 76 -15.73 2.81 -6.26
N TRP A 77 -15.24 3.99 -6.63
CA TRP A 77 -14.01 4.15 -7.41
C TRP A 77 -12.78 3.68 -6.61
N ASN A 78 -12.64 4.13 -5.37
CA ASN A 78 -11.54 3.73 -4.48
C ASN A 78 -11.52 2.21 -4.25
N SER A 79 -12.69 1.57 -4.14
CA SER A 79 -12.80 0.11 -3.98
C SER A 79 -12.28 -0.63 -5.22
N LEU A 80 -12.59 -0.14 -6.43
CA LEU A 80 -12.13 -0.77 -7.67
C LEU A 80 -10.63 -0.50 -7.92
N ILE A 81 -10.14 0.72 -7.68
CA ILE A 81 -8.71 1.05 -7.77
C ILE A 81 -7.91 0.17 -6.80
N SER A 82 -8.37 0.03 -5.56
CA SER A 82 -7.74 -0.84 -4.56
C SER A 82 -7.79 -2.32 -4.96
N ALA A 83 -8.86 -2.77 -5.62
CA ALA A 83 -8.95 -4.12 -6.14
C ALA A 83 -7.87 -4.38 -7.20
N TYR A 84 -7.69 -3.47 -8.17
CA TYR A 84 -6.61 -3.56 -9.14
C TYR A 84 -5.22 -3.55 -8.48
N ALA A 85 -5.01 -2.70 -7.47
CA ALA A 85 -3.77 -2.65 -6.71
C ALA A 85 -3.42 -3.98 -6.03
N GLN A 86 -4.41 -4.63 -5.39
CA GLN A 86 -4.25 -5.93 -4.71
C GLN A 86 -3.95 -7.09 -5.68
N HIS A 87 -4.37 -6.94 -6.93
CA HIS A 87 -4.19 -7.94 -7.98
C HIS A 87 -2.96 -7.67 -8.87
N GLY A 88 -2.13 -6.67 -8.52
CA GLY A 88 -0.94 -6.30 -9.31
C GLY A 88 -1.28 -5.71 -10.68
N GLN A 89 -2.51 -5.22 -10.87
CA GLN A 89 -2.98 -4.64 -12.12
C GLN A 89 -2.84 -3.11 -12.11
N GLY A 90 -1.63 -2.60 -11.88
CA GLY A 90 -1.38 -1.16 -11.69
C GLY A 90 -1.82 -0.28 -12.86
N ASN A 91 -1.63 -0.73 -14.11
CA ASN A 91 -2.09 0.02 -15.28
C ASN A 91 -3.62 0.20 -15.31
N GLU A 92 -4.37 -0.83 -14.89
CA GLU A 92 -5.83 -0.73 -14.80
C GLU A 92 -6.27 0.16 -13.63
N ALA A 93 -5.51 0.17 -12.53
CA ALA A 93 -5.73 1.11 -11.43
C ALA A 93 -5.55 2.57 -11.88
N VAL A 94 -4.50 2.87 -12.65
CA VAL A 94 -4.26 4.21 -13.22
C VAL A 94 -5.35 4.60 -14.20
N ARG A 95 -5.75 3.71 -15.12
CA ARG A 95 -6.87 3.95 -16.05
C ARG A 95 -8.19 4.21 -15.32
N CYS A 96 -8.43 3.48 -14.23
CA CYS A 96 -9.61 3.66 -13.39
C CYS A 96 -9.60 5.03 -12.69
N PHE A 97 -8.43 5.46 -12.19
CA PHE A 97 -8.24 6.80 -11.65
C PHE A 97 -8.48 7.89 -12.70
N GLU A 98 -7.91 7.76 -13.90
CA GLU A 98 -8.11 8.72 -15.00
C GLU A 98 -9.59 8.81 -15.43
N ALA A 99 -10.27 7.66 -15.54
CA ALA A 99 -11.71 7.62 -15.80
C ALA A 99 -12.54 8.28 -14.70
N MET A 100 -12.09 8.22 -13.44
CA MET A 100 -12.70 8.94 -12.33
C MET A 100 -12.51 10.45 -12.48
N GLN A 101 -11.32 10.90 -12.89
CA GLN A 101 -11.01 12.32 -13.12
C GLN A 101 -11.85 12.91 -14.27
N ASP A 102 -12.07 12.13 -15.33
CA ASP A 102 -12.92 12.52 -16.46
C ASP A 102 -14.41 12.56 -16.10
N SER A 103 -14.80 11.94 -14.98
CA SER A 103 -16.18 11.99 -14.50
C SER A 103 -16.47 13.34 -13.83
N ALA A 104 -17.43 14.11 -14.37
CA ALA A 104 -17.79 15.41 -13.81
C ALA A 104 -18.44 15.34 -12.41
N ALA A 105 -18.89 14.15 -11.98
CA ALA A 105 -19.70 13.97 -10.78
C ALA A 105 -18.91 13.61 -9.52
N VAL A 106 -17.72 13.03 -9.65
CA VAL A 106 -16.97 12.47 -8.51
C VAL A 106 -15.52 12.94 -8.57
N LYS A 107 -15.02 13.47 -7.45
CA LYS A 107 -13.64 13.93 -7.34
C LYS A 107 -12.79 12.95 -6.52
N PRO A 108 -11.53 12.73 -6.91
CA PRO A 108 -10.54 12.07 -6.07
C PRO A 108 -10.46 12.68 -4.68
N ASP A 109 -10.32 11.82 -3.67
CA ASP A 109 -10.00 12.20 -2.29
C ASP A 109 -8.63 11.65 -1.86
N GLN A 110 -8.24 11.91 -0.62
CA GLN A 110 -6.98 11.39 -0.05
C GLN A 110 -6.87 9.87 -0.19
N ALA A 111 -7.98 9.12 0.04
CA ALA A 111 -7.96 7.67 -0.08
C ALA A 111 -7.80 7.19 -1.54
N THR A 112 -8.32 7.96 -2.51
CA THR A 112 -8.09 7.71 -3.94
C THR A 112 -6.60 7.72 -4.25
N PHE A 113 -5.87 8.75 -3.78
CA PHE A 113 -4.44 8.88 -4.01
C PHE A 113 -3.63 7.78 -3.35
N THR A 114 -3.93 7.39 -2.10
CA THR A 114 -3.31 6.21 -1.47
C THR A 114 -3.50 4.95 -2.30
N ALA A 115 -4.73 4.69 -2.77
CA ALA A 115 -5.04 3.47 -3.52
C ALA A 115 -4.28 3.38 -4.85
N VAL A 116 -4.26 4.45 -5.65
CA VAL A 116 -3.58 4.45 -6.95
C VAL A 116 -2.05 4.51 -6.80
N LEU A 117 -1.52 5.22 -5.79
CA LEU A 117 -0.08 5.23 -5.51
C LEU A 117 0.43 3.86 -5.03
N SER A 118 -0.36 3.16 -4.22
CA SER A 118 -0.05 1.78 -3.84
C SER A 118 -0.01 0.86 -5.08
N ALA A 119 -0.95 1.01 -6.01
CA ALA A 119 -0.96 0.26 -7.27
C ALA A 119 0.27 0.54 -8.13
N CYS A 120 0.64 1.82 -8.26
CA CYS A 120 1.85 2.26 -8.99
C CYS A 120 3.10 1.68 -8.34
N SER A 121 3.17 1.74 -7.00
CA SER A 121 4.25 1.15 -6.24
C SER A 121 4.39 -0.33 -6.58
N HIS A 122 3.39 -1.17 -6.28
CA HIS A 122 3.48 -2.61 -6.48
C HIS A 122 3.81 -3.02 -7.92
N SER A 123 3.40 -2.21 -8.90
CA SER A 123 3.61 -2.47 -10.33
C SER A 123 4.85 -1.79 -10.92
N GLY A 124 5.62 -1.03 -10.13
CA GLY A 124 6.82 -0.33 -10.58
C GLY A 124 6.55 0.80 -11.58
N LEU A 125 5.35 1.40 -11.56
CA LEU A 125 4.96 2.48 -12.48
C LEU A 125 5.49 3.83 -11.99
N VAL A 126 6.81 4.03 -12.10
CA VAL A 126 7.50 5.23 -11.56
C VAL A 126 6.94 6.52 -12.15
N VAL A 127 6.80 6.60 -13.47
CA VAL A 127 6.34 7.81 -14.16
C VAL A 127 4.93 8.20 -13.70
N ASP A 128 3.99 7.24 -13.67
CA ASP A 128 2.62 7.48 -13.24
C ASP A 128 2.55 7.79 -11.74
N GLY A 129 3.26 7.03 -10.90
CA GLY A 129 3.27 7.26 -9.46
C GLY A 129 3.79 8.66 -9.09
N THR A 130 4.88 9.11 -9.70
CA THR A 130 5.41 10.46 -9.48
C THR A 130 4.47 11.54 -10.03
N ARG A 131 3.89 11.34 -11.22
CA ARG A 131 2.89 12.26 -11.80
C ARG A 131 1.69 12.41 -10.87
N ILE A 132 1.14 11.30 -10.40
CA ILE A 132 -0.06 11.26 -9.56
C ILE A 132 0.22 11.87 -8.17
N PHE A 133 1.38 11.58 -7.57
CA PHE A 133 1.79 12.18 -6.31
C PHE A 133 1.90 13.71 -6.43
N ASN A 134 2.47 14.21 -7.52
CA ASN A 134 2.57 15.65 -7.76
C ASN A 134 1.21 16.30 -8.04
N SER A 135 0.32 15.65 -8.82
CA SER A 135 -1.03 16.19 -9.07
C SER A 135 -1.84 16.30 -7.80
N MET A 136 -1.69 15.37 -6.85
CA MET A 136 -2.34 15.42 -5.54
C MET A 136 -2.07 16.76 -4.83
N ILE A 137 -0.84 17.26 -4.92
CA ILE A 137 -0.41 18.50 -4.27
C ILE A 137 -0.79 19.71 -5.12
N ASN A 138 -0.43 19.70 -6.40
CA ASN A 138 -0.49 20.88 -7.26
C ASN A 138 -1.90 21.15 -7.80
N ASP A 139 -2.65 20.09 -8.13
CA ASP A 139 -3.93 20.21 -8.82
C ASP A 139 -5.10 20.05 -7.83
N TYR A 140 -4.93 19.21 -6.81
CA TYR A 140 -5.97 18.93 -5.80
C TYR A 140 -5.74 19.62 -4.46
N GLY A 141 -4.54 20.17 -4.20
CA GLY A 141 -4.23 20.88 -2.96
C GLY A 141 -4.18 20.00 -1.71
N PHE A 142 -4.04 18.69 -1.86
CA PHE A 142 -3.97 17.77 -0.73
C PHE A 142 -2.56 17.76 -0.14
N MET A 143 -2.50 17.84 1.20
CA MET A 143 -1.26 17.60 1.93
C MET A 143 -0.98 16.09 1.97
N PRO A 144 0.19 15.63 1.48
CA PRO A 144 0.56 14.22 1.55
C PRO A 144 0.61 13.71 2.99
N GLN A 145 0.20 12.46 3.20
CA GLN A 145 0.17 11.79 4.50
C GLN A 145 1.17 10.63 4.49
N VAL A 146 1.35 9.97 5.65
CA VAL A 146 2.32 8.87 5.81
C VAL A 146 2.13 7.78 4.75
N ASP A 147 0.90 7.42 4.41
CA ASP A 147 0.62 6.39 3.40
C ASP A 147 1.04 6.81 1.99
N HIS A 148 0.81 8.07 1.61
CA HIS A 148 1.26 8.62 0.32
C HIS A 148 2.78 8.59 0.21
N PHE A 149 3.48 9.03 1.26
CA PHE A 149 4.94 8.99 1.31
C PHE A 149 5.49 7.57 1.29
N SER A 150 4.86 6.65 2.02
CA SER A 150 5.26 5.25 2.05
C SER A 150 5.17 4.64 0.65
N CYS A 151 4.09 4.91 -0.09
CA CYS A 151 3.93 4.42 -1.46
C CYS A 151 4.95 5.00 -2.43
N ILE A 152 5.15 6.33 -2.44
CA ILE A 152 6.07 6.96 -3.42
C ILE A 152 7.55 6.66 -3.10
N VAL A 153 7.94 6.59 -1.82
CA VAL A 153 9.31 6.24 -1.42
C VAL A 153 9.59 4.76 -1.69
N ASP A 154 8.64 3.86 -1.44
CA ASP A 154 8.77 2.44 -1.81
C ASP A 154 8.92 2.28 -3.34
N LEU A 155 8.10 2.97 -4.12
CA LEU A 155 8.16 2.96 -5.58
C LEU A 155 9.53 3.43 -6.10
N LEU A 156 9.97 4.61 -5.68
CA LEU A 156 11.25 5.18 -6.12
C LEU A 156 12.44 4.35 -5.63
N GLY A 157 12.39 3.92 -4.37
CA GLY A 157 13.41 3.12 -3.73
C GLY A 157 13.63 1.77 -4.43
N ARG A 158 12.55 1.02 -4.70
CA ARG A 158 12.66 -0.25 -5.43
C ARG A 158 13.12 -0.06 -6.87
N ALA A 159 12.73 1.03 -7.51
CA ALA A 159 13.16 1.35 -8.87
C ALA A 159 14.57 1.99 -8.96
N GLY A 160 15.23 2.26 -7.84
CA GLY A 160 16.60 2.80 -7.79
C GLY A 160 16.72 4.32 -7.88
N TYR A 161 15.60 5.05 -7.92
CA TYR A 161 15.54 6.52 -7.96
C TYR A 161 15.73 7.12 -6.55
N LEU A 162 16.90 6.86 -5.95
CA LEU A 162 17.16 7.15 -4.55
C LEU A 162 17.38 8.63 -4.26
N ASP A 163 17.88 9.41 -5.21
CA ASP A 163 18.04 10.87 -5.06
C ASP A 163 16.68 11.58 -5.10
N GLU A 164 15.75 11.09 -5.94
CA GLU A 164 14.36 11.53 -5.97
C GLU A 164 13.64 11.14 -4.67
N ALA A 165 13.85 9.91 -4.19
CA ALA A 165 13.30 9.46 -2.91
C ALA A 165 13.79 10.33 -1.75
N GLU A 166 15.08 10.70 -1.73
CA GLU A 166 15.66 11.66 -0.77
C GLU A 166 15.00 13.04 -0.87
N THR A 167 14.76 13.54 -2.09
CA THR A 167 14.09 14.83 -2.30
C THR A 167 12.67 14.83 -1.73
N VAL A 168 11.93 13.73 -1.89
CA VAL A 168 10.57 13.57 -1.37
C VAL A 168 10.56 13.64 0.17
N ILE A 169 11.45 12.90 0.84
CA ILE A 169 11.50 12.87 2.32
C ILE A 169 12.00 14.18 2.94
N ASN A 170 12.83 14.94 2.22
CA ASN A 170 13.37 16.22 2.67
C ASN A 170 12.42 17.40 2.45
N SER A 171 11.26 17.18 1.83
CA SER A 171 10.26 18.23 1.65
C SER A 171 9.73 18.73 3.01
N LYS A 172 9.51 20.05 3.14
CA LYS A 172 9.27 20.81 4.40
C LYS A 172 8.08 20.35 5.27
N HIS A 173 7.34 19.33 4.85
CA HIS A 173 6.09 18.91 5.47
C HIS A 173 6.21 17.67 6.37
N ILE A 174 7.44 17.21 6.65
CA ILE A 174 7.64 15.86 7.17
C ILE A 174 8.60 15.85 8.37
N LYS A 175 8.08 15.54 9.56
CA LYS A 175 8.84 14.74 10.54
C LYS A 175 8.57 13.28 10.16
N ALA A 176 9.40 12.69 9.30
CA ALA A 176 9.06 11.41 8.69
C ALA A 176 8.95 10.34 9.76
N HIS A 177 7.83 9.62 9.72
CA HIS A 177 7.60 8.48 10.59
C HIS A 177 8.69 7.42 10.30
N PRO A 178 9.23 6.71 11.30
CA PRO A 178 10.40 5.84 11.09
C PRO A 178 10.25 4.77 10.00
N ASN A 179 9.02 4.31 9.71
CA ASN A 179 8.73 3.33 8.65
C ASN A 179 9.17 3.79 7.23
N ILE A 180 9.07 5.08 6.92
CA ILE A 180 9.49 5.63 5.63
C ILE A 180 11.01 5.53 5.49
N TRP A 181 11.74 5.85 6.57
CA TRP A 181 13.19 5.72 6.64
C TRP A 181 13.63 4.25 6.52
N TRP A 182 12.91 3.32 7.15
CA TRP A 182 13.15 1.87 7.01
C TRP A 182 13.01 1.36 5.57
N THR A 183 12.00 1.85 4.85
CA THR A 183 11.81 1.53 3.43
C THR A 183 12.99 2.04 2.59
N LEU A 184 13.46 3.26 2.89
CA LEU A 184 14.57 3.88 2.17
C LEU A 184 15.92 3.21 2.45
N ILE A 185 16.24 2.86 3.70
CA ILE A 185 17.51 2.15 4.02
C ILE A 185 17.55 0.75 3.41
N SER A 186 16.41 0.06 3.35
CA SER A 186 16.30 -1.24 2.67
C SER A 186 16.58 -1.10 1.18
N SER A 187 16.05 -0.03 0.56
CA SER A 187 16.32 0.29 -0.85
C SER A 187 17.80 0.68 -1.08
N CYS A 188 18.40 1.45 -0.17
CA CYS A 188 19.83 1.76 -0.23
C CYS A 188 20.69 0.49 -0.13
N ALA A 189 20.30 -0.48 0.70
CA ALA A 189 20.99 -1.76 0.80
C ALA A 189 20.88 -2.60 -0.46
N ALA A 190 19.70 -2.60 -1.11
CA ALA A 190 19.49 -3.29 -2.37
C ALA A 190 20.29 -2.71 -3.53
N HIS A 191 20.47 -1.38 -3.56
CA HIS A 191 21.14 -0.66 -4.66
C HIS A 191 22.58 -0.22 -4.34
N GLY A 192 23.10 -0.53 -3.15
CA GLY A 192 24.45 -0.13 -2.74
C GLY A 192 24.67 1.38 -2.60
N ASN A 193 23.61 2.17 -2.36
CA ASN A 193 23.74 3.62 -2.20
C ASN A 193 24.30 3.99 -0.82
N LEU A 194 25.62 4.10 -0.77
CA LEU A 194 26.37 4.35 0.45
C LEU A 194 26.05 5.70 1.10
N ARG A 195 25.91 6.76 0.28
CA ARG A 195 25.69 8.13 0.75
C ARG A 195 24.37 8.23 1.51
N LEU A 196 23.27 7.90 0.83
CA LEU A 196 21.94 8.00 1.43
C LEU A 196 21.77 6.97 2.54
N GLY A 197 22.28 5.74 2.34
CA GLY A 197 22.22 4.67 3.33
C GLY A 197 22.84 5.06 4.68
N ARG A 198 23.98 5.78 4.69
CA ARG A 198 24.61 6.30 5.91
C ARG A 198 23.76 7.36 6.60
N THR A 199 23.23 8.32 5.84
CA THR A 199 22.36 9.39 6.37
C THR A 199 21.12 8.80 7.05
N VAL A 200 20.45 7.86 6.37
CA VAL A 200 19.24 7.20 6.90
C VAL A 200 19.57 6.34 8.13
N ALA A 201 20.68 5.60 8.09
CA ALA A 201 21.11 4.78 9.22
C ALA A 201 21.41 5.62 10.48
N GLY A 202 22.06 6.77 10.33
CA GLY A 202 22.31 7.70 11.43
C GLY A 202 21.01 8.16 12.09
N PHE A 203 20.05 8.61 11.29
CA PHE A 203 18.73 9.02 11.79
C PHE A 203 17.99 7.90 12.53
N LEU A 204 17.98 6.68 11.98
CA LEU A 204 17.31 5.52 12.60
C LEU A 204 17.98 5.09 13.91
N LEU A 205 19.30 5.13 14.01
CA LEU A 205 20.01 4.79 15.26
C LEU A 205 19.73 5.80 16.36
N GLU A 206 19.65 7.09 16.02
CA GLU A 206 19.30 8.16 16.97
C GLU A 206 17.85 8.06 17.45
N THR A 207 16.93 7.68 16.57
CA THR A 207 15.48 7.67 16.86
C THR A 207 14.96 6.35 17.43
N GLU A 208 15.55 5.19 17.09
CA GLU A 208 15.04 3.86 17.45
C GLU A 208 15.93 3.05 18.42
N GLN A 209 16.63 3.71 19.33
CA GLN A 209 17.36 3.05 20.44
C GLN A 209 18.24 1.88 19.97
N ASN A 210 19.07 2.10 18.94
CA ASN A 210 20.10 1.14 18.53
C ASN A 210 19.60 -0.21 17.98
N ASN A 211 18.53 -0.19 17.18
CA ASN A 211 17.93 -1.38 16.57
C ASN A 211 18.94 -2.23 15.74
N PRO A 212 19.04 -3.57 15.99
CA PRO A 212 19.96 -4.48 15.28
C PRO A 212 19.84 -4.42 13.76
N THR A 213 18.62 -4.19 13.28
CA THR A 213 18.30 -4.25 11.86
C THR A 213 19.01 -3.13 11.10
N VAL A 214 19.24 -1.98 11.73
CA VAL A 214 19.96 -0.85 11.10
C VAL A 214 21.41 -1.25 10.81
N TYR A 215 22.08 -1.91 11.76
CA TYR A 215 23.44 -2.40 11.59
C TYR A 215 23.55 -3.45 10.48
N VAL A 216 22.59 -4.37 10.42
CA VAL A 216 22.55 -5.40 9.37
C VAL A 216 22.42 -4.77 7.98
N LEU A 217 21.50 -3.81 7.81
CA LEU A 217 21.31 -3.12 6.54
C LEU A 217 22.51 -2.24 6.19
N LEU A 218 23.10 -1.53 7.15
CA LEU A 218 24.29 -0.72 6.94
C LEU A 218 25.48 -1.58 6.50
N ALA A 219 25.71 -2.73 7.14
CA ALA A 219 26.73 -3.68 6.70
C ALA A 219 26.46 -4.24 5.29
N SER A 220 25.18 -4.43 4.93
CA SER A 220 24.80 -4.83 3.57
C SER A 220 25.10 -3.73 2.53
N ILE A 221 24.82 -2.47 2.86
CA ILE A 221 25.14 -1.31 2.01
C ILE A 221 26.66 -1.24 1.76
N TYR A 222 27.47 -1.38 2.80
CA TYR A 222 28.93 -1.38 2.69
C TYR A 222 29.44 -2.53 1.81
N ALA A 223 28.91 -3.74 2.00
CA ALA A 223 29.25 -4.89 1.18
C ALA A 223 28.87 -4.69 -0.29
N ALA A 224 27.66 -4.16 -0.56
CA ALA A 224 27.21 -3.84 -1.92
C ALA A 224 28.07 -2.77 -2.60
N ALA A 225 28.62 -1.83 -1.84
CA ALA A 225 29.58 -0.82 -2.31
C ALA A 225 31.03 -1.32 -2.40
N GLY A 226 31.30 -2.61 -2.12
CA GLY A 226 32.64 -3.22 -2.14
C GLY A 226 33.53 -2.89 -0.95
N GLN A 227 33.00 -2.23 0.09
CA GLN A 227 33.72 -1.83 1.30
C GLN A 227 33.60 -2.91 2.39
N TRP A 228 34.26 -4.05 2.16
CA TRP A 228 34.13 -5.24 3.02
C TRP A 228 34.67 -5.04 4.44
N GLU A 229 35.71 -4.23 4.62
CA GLU A 229 36.28 -3.91 5.93
C GLU A 229 35.29 -3.13 6.79
N GLU A 230 34.68 -2.08 6.23
CA GLU A 230 33.62 -1.32 6.90
C GLU A 230 32.40 -2.18 7.23
N ALA A 231 32.02 -3.09 6.33
CA ALA A 231 30.95 -4.04 6.59
C ALA A 231 31.25 -4.96 7.80
N ALA A 232 32.51 -5.37 7.97
CA ALA A 232 32.96 -6.15 9.12
C ALA A 232 32.95 -5.31 10.40
N ASN A 233 33.45 -4.07 10.35
CA ASN A 233 33.47 -3.13 11.47
C ASN A 233 32.06 -2.87 12.01
N VAL A 234 31.07 -2.66 11.13
CA VAL A 234 29.66 -2.45 11.52
C VAL A 234 29.07 -3.67 12.21
N ARG A 235 29.38 -4.89 11.75
CA ARG A 235 28.91 -6.14 12.38
C ARG A 235 29.56 -6.37 13.73
N GLU A 236 30.83 -6.01 13.88
CA GLU A 236 31.52 -6.08 15.16
C GLU A 236 30.93 -5.07 16.16
N LEU A 237 30.65 -3.84 15.71
CA LEU A 237 30.01 -2.82 16.54
C LEU A 237 28.65 -3.28 17.05
N MET A 238 27.83 -3.93 16.21
CA MET A 238 26.54 -4.51 16.60
C MET A 238 26.69 -5.57 17.72
N ASN A 239 27.73 -6.42 17.64
CA ASN A 239 27.98 -7.43 18.68
C ASN A 239 28.42 -6.78 20.01
N ARG A 240 29.22 -5.72 19.94
CA ARG A 240 29.73 -4.99 21.11
C ARG A 240 28.64 -4.19 21.83
N THR A 241 27.62 -3.71 21.11
CA THR A 241 26.50 -2.97 21.70
C THR A 241 25.45 -3.85 22.38
N GLY A 242 25.66 -5.18 22.43
CA GLY A 242 24.75 -6.13 23.11
C GLY A 242 23.45 -6.40 22.34
N VAL A 243 23.41 -5.99 21.08
CA VAL A 243 22.22 -6.03 20.25
C VAL A 243 22.12 -7.38 19.54
N VAL A 244 21.24 -8.26 20.03
CA VAL A 244 21.15 -9.66 19.55
C VAL A 244 20.22 -9.77 18.33
N LYS A 245 20.73 -10.39 17.26
CA LYS A 245 19.93 -10.76 16.07
C LYS A 245 18.88 -11.82 16.44
N THR A 246 17.59 -11.50 16.33
CA THR A 246 16.52 -12.51 16.36
C THR A 246 16.69 -13.45 15.17
N ARG A 247 16.99 -14.73 15.43
CA ARG A 247 17.02 -15.76 14.39
C ARG A 247 15.58 -16.07 13.98
N GLY A 248 15.28 -15.99 12.68
CA GLY A 248 13.99 -16.45 12.16
C GLY A 248 13.89 -17.97 12.31
N CYS A 249 13.05 -18.44 13.23
CA CYS A 249 12.73 -19.86 13.36
C CYS A 249 11.52 -20.18 12.48
N SER A 250 11.71 -21.01 11.46
CA SER A 250 10.61 -21.65 10.74
C SER A 250 10.26 -22.93 11.48
N TRP A 251 9.11 -22.95 12.17
CA TRP A 251 8.53 -24.17 12.70
C TRP A 251 7.81 -24.89 11.55
N ILE A 252 8.58 -25.57 10.70
CA ILE A 252 8.02 -26.63 9.86
C ILE A 252 8.41 -27.92 10.54
N GLU A 253 7.49 -28.47 11.33
CA GLU A 253 7.52 -29.88 11.69
C GLU A 253 7.19 -30.67 10.42
N SER A 254 8.17 -31.44 9.95
CA SER A 254 8.08 -32.40 8.84
C SER A 254 7.37 -33.67 9.24
#